data_AF-A0A372Q5X1-F1
#
_entry.id   AF-A0A372Q5X1-F1
#
_cell.length_a   1.000
_cell.length_b   1.000
_cell.length_c   1.000
_cell.angle_alpha   90.00
_cell.angle_beta   90.00
_cell.angle_gamma   90.00
#
_symmetry.space_group_name_H-M   'P 1'
#
loop_
_entity.id
_entity.type
_entity.pdbx_description
1 polymer ?
#
loop_
_entity_poly.entity_id
_entity_poly.type
_entity_poly.pdbx_seq_one_letter_code
_entity_poly.pdbx_strand_id
1 'polypeptide(L)'
;MEWENINREALRLIKNEHGLNEPGQVKGWAMKTNNFMMLSQRIISMAKQSDIMREYTTLNDDFKKRLKDEDRKTDEKEIGEKRPILESLPPRELKKEEVIKKVKKQG
;
A
#
# COMPACT_ATOMS: atom_id res chain seq x y z
N MET A 1 -16.13 -9.96 8.27
CA MET A 1 -15.09 -8.98 7.88
C MET A 1 -15.68 -7.57 7.87
N GLU A 2 -14.92 -6.49 8.15
CA GLU A 2 -15.42 -5.11 8.08
C GLU A 2 -16.03 -4.75 6.71
N TRP A 3 -15.43 -5.25 5.62
CA TRP A 3 -15.96 -5.09 4.26
C TRP A 3 -17.39 -5.59 4.09
N GLU A 4 -17.71 -6.75 4.66
CA GLU A 4 -19.09 -7.27 4.61
C GLU A 4 -20.04 -6.39 5.42
N ASN A 5 -19.57 -5.81 6.52
CA ASN A 5 -20.37 -4.91 7.33
C ASN A 5 -20.66 -3.59 6.58
N ILE A 6 -19.66 -3.02 5.93
CA ILE A 6 -19.81 -1.83 5.07
C ILE A 6 -20.82 -2.10 3.96
N ASN A 7 -20.72 -3.25 3.28
CA ASN A 7 -21.65 -3.64 2.24
C ASN A 7 -23.08 -3.81 2.76
N ARG A 8 -23.25 -4.46 3.93
CA ARG A 8 -24.55 -4.63 4.58
C ARG A 8 -25.18 -3.29 4.97
N GLU A 9 -24.40 -2.39 5.57
CA GLU A 9 -24.88 -1.06 5.96
C GLU A 9 -25.20 -0.19 4.74
N ALA A 10 -24.38 -0.19 3.70
CA ALA A 10 -24.67 0.55 2.47
C ALA A 10 -26.00 0.10 1.83
N LEU A 11 -26.23 -1.22 1.77
CA LEU A 11 -27.50 -1.78 1.29
C LEU A 11 -28.67 -1.40 2.20
N ARG A 12 -28.49 -1.42 3.52
CA ARG A 12 -29.52 -1.01 4.49
C ARG A 12 -29.92 0.46 4.32
N LEU A 13 -28.94 1.35 4.12
CA LEU A 13 -29.19 2.77 3.90
C LEU A 13 -29.98 3.00 2.60
N ILE A 14 -29.54 2.42 1.49
CA ILE A 14 -30.26 2.49 0.21
C ILE A 14 -31.68 1.92 0.32
N LYS A 15 -31.84 0.79 1.03
CA LYS A 15 -33.14 0.18 1.28
C LYS A 15 -34.08 1.17 1.96
N ASN A 16 -33.61 1.84 3.01
CA ASN A 16 -34.40 2.79 3.78
C ASN A 16 -34.66 4.10 3.02
N GLU A 17 -33.65 4.65 2.35
CA GLU A 17 -33.74 5.90 1.56
C GLU A 17 -34.76 5.79 0.43
N HIS A 18 -34.90 4.61 -0.19
CA HIS A 18 -35.79 4.36 -1.31
C HIS A 18 -37.04 3.54 -0.97
N GLY A 19 -37.28 3.25 0.31
CA GLY A 19 -38.48 2.51 0.76
C GLY A 19 -38.62 1.09 0.20
N LEU A 20 -37.50 0.40 -0.03
CA LEU A 20 -37.47 -0.90 -0.69
C LEU A 20 -37.69 -2.05 0.31
N ASN A 21 -38.92 -2.28 0.72
CA ASN A 21 -39.24 -3.21 1.81
C ASN A 21 -39.34 -4.69 1.38
N GLU A 22 -39.67 -4.95 0.11
CA GLU A 22 -39.91 -6.29 -0.40
C GLU A 22 -38.62 -7.01 -0.83
N PRO A 23 -38.57 -8.35 -0.70
CA PRO A 23 -37.49 -9.16 -1.23
C PRO A 23 -37.27 -8.90 -2.74
N GLY A 24 -36.01 -8.70 -3.14
CA GLY A 24 -35.66 -8.49 -4.55
C GLY A 24 -35.81 -7.06 -5.09
N GLN A 25 -36.51 -6.16 -4.37
CA GLN A 25 -36.64 -4.76 -4.80
C GLN A 25 -35.30 -4.04 -4.89
N VAL A 26 -34.38 -4.32 -3.96
CA VAL A 26 -33.02 -3.74 -3.98
C VAL A 26 -32.26 -4.16 -5.24
N LYS A 27 -32.40 -5.42 -5.68
CA LYS A 27 -31.79 -5.91 -6.92
C LYS A 27 -32.43 -5.24 -8.13
N GLY A 28 -33.75 -5.17 -8.19
CA GLY A 28 -34.46 -4.48 -9.27
C GLY A 28 -34.12 -2.99 -9.35
N TRP A 29 -33.96 -2.34 -8.19
CA TRP A 29 -33.53 -0.96 -8.09
C TRP A 29 -32.09 -0.76 -8.57
N ALA A 30 -31.16 -1.64 -8.17
CA ALA A 30 -29.75 -1.54 -8.56
C ALA A 30 -29.55 -1.71 -10.07
N MET A 31 -30.38 -2.53 -10.73
CA MET A 31 -30.32 -2.76 -12.17
C MET A 31 -30.88 -1.61 -13.02
N LYS A 32 -31.56 -0.62 -12.41
CA LYS A 32 -31.93 0.61 -13.11
C LYS A 32 -30.68 1.44 -13.41
N THR A 33 -30.73 2.21 -14.50
CA THR A 33 -29.63 3.06 -14.95
C THR A 33 -29.09 3.92 -13.81
N ASN A 34 -27.76 3.96 -13.66
CA ASN A 34 -27.00 4.72 -12.65
C ASN A 34 -27.13 4.30 -11.18
N ASN A 35 -28.14 3.52 -10.80
CA ASN A 35 -28.35 3.14 -9.40
C ASN A 35 -27.24 2.23 -8.86
N PHE A 36 -26.75 1.29 -9.67
CA PHE A 36 -25.59 0.47 -9.31
C PHE A 36 -24.33 1.32 -9.07
N MET A 37 -24.11 2.35 -9.91
CA MET A 37 -22.98 3.26 -9.75
C MET A 37 -23.11 4.06 -8.44
N MET A 38 -24.30 4.55 -8.12
CA MET A 38 -24.55 5.29 -6.87
C MET A 38 -24.32 4.41 -5.64
N LEU A 39 -24.80 3.17 -5.64
CA LEU A 39 -24.53 2.19 -4.58
C LEU A 39 -23.01 1.95 -4.44
N SER A 40 -22.30 1.78 -5.55
CA SER A 40 -20.85 1.57 -5.57
C SER A 40 -20.10 2.77 -4.99
N GLN A 41 -20.48 4.00 -5.36
CA GLN A 41 -19.90 5.23 -4.81
C GLN A 41 -20.14 5.35 -3.30
N ARG A 42 -21.32 4.95 -2.81
CA ARG A 42 -21.63 4.93 -1.38
C ARG A 42 -20.73 3.94 -0.63
N ILE A 43 -20.60 2.72 -1.13
CA ILE A 43 -19.72 1.68 -0.56
C ILE A 43 -18.26 2.18 -0.51
N ILE A 44 -17.76 2.76 -1.61
CA ILE A 44 -16.39 3.31 -1.67
C ILE A 44 -16.22 4.43 -0.65
N SER A 45 -17.21 5.31 -0.49
CA SER A 45 -17.14 6.42 0.46
C SER A 45 -17.08 5.92 1.90
N MET A 46 -17.91 4.93 2.24
CA MET A 46 -17.89 4.29 3.57
C MET A 46 -16.59 3.54 3.82
N ALA A 47 -16.07 2.84 2.80
CA ALA A 47 -14.79 2.16 2.89
C ALA A 47 -13.64 3.13 3.10
N LYS A 48 -13.61 4.28 2.42
CA LYS A 48 -12.58 5.33 2.64
C LYS A 48 -12.60 5.88 4.06
N GLN A 49 -13.75 5.88 4.72
CA GLN A 49 -13.90 6.31 6.11
C GLN A 49 -13.53 5.23 7.13
N SER A 50 -13.36 3.96 6.70
CA SER A 50 -12.99 2.90 7.62
C SER A 50 -11.57 3.06 8.13
N ASP A 51 -11.34 2.63 9.37
CA ASP A 51 -10.04 2.74 10.04
C ASP A 51 -8.96 1.97 9.27
N ILE A 52 -9.30 0.79 8.73
CA ILE A 52 -8.40 -0.02 7.91
C ILE A 52 -7.90 0.77 6.70
N MET A 53 -8.79 1.40 5.92
CA MET A 53 -8.37 2.16 4.73
C MET A 53 -7.59 3.41 5.10
N ARG A 54 -7.89 4.03 6.26
CA ARG A 54 -7.15 5.17 6.80
C ARG A 54 -5.72 4.80 7.21
N GLU A 55 -5.51 3.63 7.82
CA GLU A 55 -4.17 3.14 8.16
C GLU A 55 -3.32 2.93 6.90
N TYR A 56 -3.86 2.25 5.90
CA TYR A 56 -3.12 2.01 4.66
C TYR A 56 -2.81 3.29 3.86
N THR A 57 -3.72 4.26 3.84
CA THR A 57 -3.44 5.56 3.19
C THR A 57 -2.36 6.34 3.92
N THR A 58 -2.41 6.37 5.25
CA THR A 58 -1.37 7.03 6.08
C THR A 58 0.00 6.38 5.88
N LEU A 59 0.05 5.05 5.92
CA LEU A 59 1.28 4.29 5.71
C LEU A 59 1.91 4.61 4.34
N ASN A 60 1.10 4.70 3.29
CA ASN A 60 1.57 5.08 1.95
C ASN A 60 2.14 6.51 1.88
N ASP A 61 1.52 7.47 2.58
CA ASP A 61 2.01 8.85 2.61
C ASP A 61 3.37 8.94 3.31
N ASP A 62 3.57 8.18 4.39
CA ASP A 62 4.84 8.14 5.10
C ASP A 62 5.94 7.45 4.27
N PHE A 63 5.62 6.39 3.53
CA PHE A 63 6.55 5.82 2.55
C PHE A 63 6.95 6.83 1.47
N LYS A 64 5.99 7.62 0.97
CA LYS A 64 6.27 8.65 -0.04
C LYS A 64 7.13 9.79 0.49
N LYS A 65 6.96 10.18 1.76
CA LYS A 65 7.85 11.15 2.41
C LYS A 65 9.26 10.61 2.52
N ARG A 66 9.41 9.39 3.05
CA ARG A 66 10.71 8.72 3.19
C ARG A 66 11.45 8.60 1.86
N LEU A 67 10.75 8.19 0.79
CA LEU A 67 11.34 8.06 -0.54
C LEU A 67 11.86 9.42 -1.03
N LYS A 68 11.08 10.49 -0.89
CA LYS A 68 11.51 11.85 -1.27
C LYS A 68 12.67 12.38 -0.42
N ASP A 69 12.67 12.11 0.88
CA ASP A 69 13.73 12.57 1.78
C ASP A 69 15.05 11.82 1.55
N GLU A 70 14.97 10.52 1.22
CA GLU A 70 16.12 9.68 0.87
C GLU A 70 16.71 10.07 -0.50
N ASP A 71 15.85 10.32 -1.49
CA ASP A 71 16.27 10.85 -2.80
C ASP A 71 16.90 12.25 -2.64
N ARG A 72 16.27 13.15 -1.86
CA ARG A 72 16.80 14.51 -1.61
C ARG A 72 18.15 14.52 -0.88
N LYS A 73 18.33 13.68 0.14
CA LYS A 73 19.65 13.52 0.81
C LYS A 73 20.74 13.05 -0.15
N THR A 74 20.36 12.32 -1.19
CA THR A 74 21.30 11.77 -2.17
C THR A 74 21.54 12.74 -3.33
N ASP A 75 20.55 13.58 -3.68
CA ASP A 75 20.58 14.55 -4.80
C ASP A 75 21.10 15.95 -4.42
N GLU A 76 21.08 16.37 -3.14
CA GLU A 76 21.56 17.71 -2.72
C GLU A 76 23.07 17.94 -2.89
N LYS A 77 23.83 16.98 -3.43
CA LYS A 77 25.22 17.20 -3.83
C LYS A 77 25.28 17.77 -5.22
N GLU A 78 25.88 18.96 -5.32
CA GLU A 78 26.08 19.73 -6.56
C GLU A 78 26.36 18.84 -7.77
N ILE A 79 25.67 19.17 -8.87
CA ILE A 79 25.79 18.57 -10.20
C ILE A 79 27.27 18.63 -10.64
N GLY A 80 28.06 17.64 -10.24
CA GLY A 80 29.52 17.65 -10.40
C GLY A 80 30.28 16.76 -9.41
N GLU A 81 29.77 16.55 -8.19
CA GLU A 81 30.36 15.58 -7.26
C GLU A 81 29.88 14.15 -7.57
N LYS A 82 30.82 13.17 -7.61
CA LYS A 82 30.42 11.76 -7.59
C LYS A 82 29.55 11.52 -6.35
N ARG A 83 28.46 10.76 -6.54
CA ARG A 83 27.57 10.33 -5.44
C ARG A 83 28.42 9.88 -4.25
N PRO A 84 28.17 10.39 -3.02
CA PRO A 84 28.86 9.89 -1.86
C PRO A 84 28.48 8.42 -1.78
N ILE A 85 29.49 7.56 -1.82
CA ILE A 85 29.30 6.17 -1.50
C ILE A 85 28.83 6.21 -0.06
N LEU A 86 27.56 5.87 0.18
CA LEU A 86 27.05 5.62 1.52
C LEU A 86 28.14 4.77 2.21
N GLU A 87 28.68 5.21 3.34
CA GLU A 87 29.53 4.38 4.21
C GLU A 87 28.67 3.24 4.80
N SER A 88 27.96 2.51 3.95
CA SER A 88 27.16 1.36 4.30
C SER A 88 28.11 0.24 4.63
N LEU A 89 28.33 0.15 5.94
CA LEU A 89 28.86 -0.97 6.70
C LEU A 89 30.34 -1.28 6.41
N PRO A 90 31.16 -1.50 7.46
CA PRO A 90 32.50 -2.01 7.25
C PRO A 90 32.37 -3.33 6.46
N PRO A 91 33.23 -3.56 5.45
CA PRO A 91 33.20 -4.79 4.68
C PRO A 91 33.19 -5.95 5.66
N ARG A 92 32.10 -6.71 5.67
CA ARG A 92 32.01 -7.93 6.45
C ARG A 92 33.20 -8.76 6.01
N GLU A 93 34.18 -8.92 6.90
CA GLU A 93 35.40 -9.68 6.59
C GLU A 93 34.96 -11.08 6.20
N LEU A 94 34.85 -11.30 4.90
CA LEU A 94 34.80 -12.62 4.30
C LEU A 94 36.16 -13.19 4.64
N LYS A 95 36.22 -13.92 5.77
CA LYS A 95 37.36 -14.70 6.20
C LYS A 95 37.85 -15.47 4.97
N LYS A 96 38.96 -15.01 4.41
CA LYS A 96 39.72 -15.73 3.40
C LYS A 96 40.42 -16.88 4.09
N GLU A 97 39.65 -17.86 4.55
CA GLU A 97 40.19 -19.18 4.85
C GLU A 97 39.99 -20.02 3.58
N GLU A 98 41.08 -20.70 3.18
CA GLU A 98 41.13 -21.79 2.18
C GLU A 98 41.65 -21.54 0.75
N VAL A 99 42.64 -20.67 0.50
CA VAL A 99 43.43 -20.78 -0.76
C VAL A 99 44.95 -20.89 -0.59
N ILE A 100 45.55 -20.57 0.56
CA ILE A 100 47.03 -20.59 0.72
C ILE A 100 47.55 -21.81 1.50
N LYS A 101 46.98 -23.01 1.28
CA LYS A 101 47.54 -24.27 1.82
C LYS A 101 47.83 -25.36 0.75
N LYS A 102 47.80 -25.04 -0.54
CA LYS A 102 48.11 -26.02 -1.61
C LYS A 102 49.34 -25.73 -2.49
N VAL A 103 50.15 -24.70 -2.20
CA VAL A 103 51.40 -24.43 -2.95
C VAL A 103 52.67 -24.61 -2.09
N LYS A 104 52.59 -25.35 -0.97
CA LYS A 104 53.75 -25.61 -0.09
C LYS A 104 53.88 -27.05 0.42
N LYS A 105 53.36 -28.04 -0.31
CA LYS A 105 53.71 -29.45 -0.13
C LYS A 105 53.85 -30.10 -1.51
N GLN A 106 54.98 -30.76 -1.71
CA GLN A 106 55.60 -31.20 -2.98
C GLN A 106 56.43 -30.07 -3.61
N GLY A 107 57.73 -29.92 -3.32
CA GLY A 107 58.67 -30.95 -2.86
C GLY A 107 58.94 -31.92 -3.99
#